data_AF-A0A2V2W290-F1
#
_entry.id   AF-A0A2V2W290-F1
#
_cell.length_a   1.000
_cell.length_b   1.000
_cell.length_c   1.000
_cell.angle_alpha   90.00
_cell.angle_beta   90.00
_cell.angle_gamma   90.00
#
_symmetry.space_group_name_H-M   'P 1'
#
loop_
_entity.id
_entity.type
_entity.pdbx_description
1 polymer ?
#
loop_
_entity_poly.entity_id
_entity_poly.type
_entity_poly.pdbx_seq_one_letter_code
_entity_poly.pdbx_strand_id
1 'polypeptide(L)'
;MLIPACFKCQPPSAFNLHLPSFLFGPFYRFTLNIVPHNFFARVMSRVAHFAEKIYLGPVSARLVPVENLVSVDCSNITIRGSICHAFGDHDSRNVSVGTMEGRRTGTSQEKTSMVGKSHFWGSTAWIISSARSRALIRMVHHSLLITFHDLDDDEEFYNGLRHVVRNLVYESPGVKCEESILCSRDFMEEGEKASEVHGDKVYWHDVDENLNSLEKIRQREQFALMTARSSTSRTLSGGAEGRSNIDALMEEEDDNMVIPFVRNRTECIDVEASVRRVCEDSLLTDDVLHGVREALHAMNKARRRGSGAGQCRAMDRLVDVLAQA
;
A
#
# COMPACT_ATOMS: atom_id res chain seq x y z
N MET A 1 -17.48 10.25 13.62
CA MET A 1 -16.07 10.32 14.09
C MET A 1 -15.57 8.91 14.31
N LEU A 2 -14.49 8.52 13.62
CA LEU A 2 -13.79 7.24 13.86
C LEU A 2 -12.69 7.47 14.90
N ILE A 3 -12.50 6.52 15.82
CA ILE A 3 -11.45 6.57 16.85
C ILE A 3 -10.54 5.36 16.61
N PRO A 4 -9.38 5.53 15.94
CA PRO A 4 -8.52 4.41 15.57
C PRO A 4 -8.00 3.59 16.74
N ALA A 5 -7.88 4.20 17.93
CA ALA A 5 -7.51 3.50 19.16
C ALA A 5 -8.50 2.39 19.58
N CYS A 6 -9.72 2.38 19.04
CA CYS A 6 -10.72 1.35 19.32
C CYS A 6 -10.70 0.18 18.34
N PHE A 7 -9.84 0.22 17.31
CA PHE A 7 -9.76 -0.82 16.29
C PHE A 7 -8.97 -2.01 16.82
N LYS A 8 -9.50 -3.22 16.61
CA LYS A 8 -8.94 -4.44 17.20
C LYS A 8 -8.72 -5.56 16.19
N CYS A 9 -9.23 -5.43 14.97
CA CYS A 9 -9.06 -6.49 13.98
C CYS A 9 -7.64 -6.51 13.45
N GLN A 10 -7.19 -7.70 13.11
CA GLN A 10 -6.02 -7.89 12.28
C GLN A 10 -6.50 -8.09 10.83
N PRO A 11 -5.78 -7.58 9.83
CA PRO A 11 -6.01 -7.98 8.45
C PRO A 11 -5.70 -9.48 8.28
N PRO A 12 -6.30 -10.14 7.27
CA PRO A 12 -5.98 -11.52 6.93
C PRO A 12 -4.47 -11.72 6.67
N SER A 13 -3.95 -12.93 6.93
CA SER A 13 -2.54 -13.26 6.67
C SER A 13 -2.16 -13.06 5.21
N ALA A 14 -3.04 -13.50 4.29
CA ALA A 14 -2.87 -13.36 2.85
C ALA A 14 -2.67 -11.89 2.44
N PHE A 15 -3.44 -10.98 3.05
CA PHE A 15 -3.29 -9.54 2.84
C PHE A 15 -1.90 -9.05 3.23
N ASN A 16 -1.46 -9.38 4.44
CA ASN A 16 -0.16 -8.93 4.97
C ASN A 16 1.04 -9.52 4.24
N LEU A 17 0.94 -10.78 3.80
CA LEU A 17 2.03 -11.50 3.16
C LEU A 17 2.17 -11.13 1.68
N HIS A 18 1.05 -11.07 0.95
CA HIS A 18 1.09 -10.97 -0.51
C HIS A 18 0.94 -9.55 -1.05
N LEU A 19 0.17 -8.67 -0.40
CA LEU A 19 -0.01 -7.31 -0.92
C LEU A 19 1.34 -6.58 -1.15
N PRO A 20 2.33 -6.65 -0.23
CA PRO A 20 3.63 -6.02 -0.46
C PRO A 20 4.37 -6.51 -1.72
N SER A 21 4.09 -7.73 -2.20
CA SER A 21 4.72 -8.27 -3.41
C SER A 21 4.30 -7.56 -4.71
N PHE A 22 3.18 -6.82 -4.67
CA PHE A 22 2.65 -6.09 -5.83
C PHE A 22 2.96 -4.58 -5.79
N LEU A 23 3.56 -4.09 -4.69
CA LEU A 23 3.93 -2.68 -4.51
C LEU A 23 5.29 -2.39 -5.15
N PHE A 24 5.49 -1.15 -5.60
CA PHE A 24 6.72 -0.80 -6.32
C PHE A 24 7.88 -0.39 -5.41
N GLY A 25 7.59 -0.12 -4.13
CA GLY A 25 8.58 0.44 -3.23
C GLY A 25 8.79 1.94 -3.47
N PRO A 26 9.58 2.61 -2.63
CA PRO A 26 10.49 2.03 -1.63
C PRO A 26 9.79 1.43 -0.38
N PHE A 27 10.53 0.64 0.39
CA PHE A 27 10.06 -0.04 1.60
C PHE A 27 10.82 0.52 2.81
N TYR A 28 10.08 1.09 3.76
CA TYR A 28 10.61 1.69 4.99
C TYR A 28 10.25 0.87 6.20
N ARG A 29 11.13 0.90 7.19
CA ARG A 29 10.92 0.33 8.53
C ARG A 29 11.37 1.34 9.57
N PHE A 30 10.48 1.66 10.49
CA PHE A 30 10.77 2.41 11.70
C PHE A 30 10.75 1.44 12.88
N THR A 31 11.91 1.08 13.40
CA THR A 31 12.04 0.16 14.53
C THR A 31 12.12 0.94 15.84
N LEU A 32 11.11 0.78 16.68
CA LEU A 32 10.97 1.46 17.96
C LEU A 32 11.48 0.58 19.09
N ASN A 33 12.36 1.10 19.95
CA ASN A 33 12.76 0.38 21.16
C ASN A 33 11.55 0.06 22.07
N ILE A 34 10.57 0.96 22.13
CA ILE A 34 9.32 0.86 22.88
C ILE A 34 8.23 1.47 22.00
N VAL A 35 7.09 0.78 21.86
CA VAL A 35 5.93 1.31 21.11
C VAL A 35 5.04 2.11 22.06
N PRO A 36 4.85 3.43 21.84
CA PRO A 36 3.92 4.23 22.64
C PRO A 36 2.50 3.68 22.59
N HIS A 37 1.76 3.85 23.69
CA HIS A 37 0.34 3.54 23.71
C HIS A 37 -0.39 4.32 22.59
N ASN A 38 -1.25 3.63 21.84
CA ASN A 38 -1.96 4.17 20.68
C ASN A 38 -1.05 4.75 19.57
N PHE A 39 0.22 4.34 19.47
CA PHE A 39 1.14 4.88 18.45
C PHE A 39 0.56 4.79 17.03
N PHE A 40 0.12 3.61 16.60
CA PHE A 40 -0.47 3.42 15.27
C PHE A 40 -1.73 4.28 15.07
N ALA A 41 -2.59 4.38 16.08
CA ALA A 41 -3.77 5.23 16.03
C ALA A 41 -3.41 6.71 15.86
N ARG A 42 -2.36 7.20 16.55
CA ARG A 42 -1.84 8.57 16.38
C ARG A 42 -1.25 8.79 14.99
N VAL A 43 -0.54 7.81 14.44
CA VAL A 43 -0.09 7.83 13.04
C VAL A 43 -1.32 8.00 12.15
N MET A 44 -2.33 7.12 12.25
CA MET A 44 -3.53 7.19 11.41
C MET A 44 -4.28 8.52 11.50
N SER A 45 -4.41 9.09 12.71
CA SER A 45 -5.04 10.40 12.89
C SER A 45 -4.30 11.52 12.18
N ARG A 46 -2.96 11.54 12.24
CA ARG A 46 -2.16 12.51 11.47
C ARG A 46 -2.21 12.24 9.98
N VAL A 47 -2.26 10.95 9.62
CA VAL A 47 -2.31 10.51 8.23
C VAL A 47 -3.58 10.95 7.51
N ALA A 48 -4.69 10.97 8.24
CA ALA A 48 -5.98 11.43 7.71
C ALA A 48 -5.99 12.89 7.25
N HIS A 49 -5.04 13.73 7.68
CA HIS A 49 -4.97 15.13 7.27
C HIS A 49 -4.31 15.35 5.92
N PHE A 50 -3.51 14.41 5.43
CA PHE A 50 -2.83 14.53 4.13
C PHE A 50 -3.38 13.54 3.09
N ALA A 51 -4.04 12.46 3.50
CA ALA A 51 -4.53 11.44 2.58
C ALA A 51 -5.90 11.81 1.99
N GLU A 52 -6.11 11.54 0.71
CA GLU A 52 -7.44 11.65 0.08
C GLU A 52 -8.40 10.63 0.71
N LYS A 53 -7.94 9.38 0.89
CA LYS A 53 -8.71 8.30 1.52
C LYS A 53 -7.80 7.37 2.32
N ILE A 54 -8.37 6.78 3.37
CA ILE A 54 -7.73 5.73 4.16
C ILE A 54 -8.68 4.54 4.23
N TYR A 55 -8.22 3.40 3.76
CA TYR A 55 -8.89 2.12 3.92
C TYR A 55 -8.35 1.39 5.15
N LEU A 56 -9.26 1.06 6.06
CA LEU A 56 -8.97 0.50 7.38
C LEU A 56 -9.54 -0.92 7.54
N GLY A 57 -9.89 -1.59 6.45
CA GLY A 57 -10.42 -2.94 6.46
C GLY A 57 -11.79 -3.09 5.78
N PRO A 58 -12.24 -4.34 5.60
CA PRO A 58 -13.44 -4.65 4.83
C PRO A 58 -14.67 -4.10 5.56
N VAL A 59 -15.48 -3.33 4.83
CA VAL A 59 -16.69 -2.73 5.37
C VAL A 59 -17.88 -3.62 5.05
N SER A 60 -18.23 -4.53 5.96
CA SER A 60 -19.57 -5.14 5.94
C SER A 60 -20.56 -4.17 6.57
N ALA A 61 -21.18 -3.35 5.73
CA ALA A 61 -22.23 -2.45 6.19
C ALA A 61 -23.51 -3.25 6.44
N ARG A 62 -24.00 -3.27 7.70
CA ARG A 62 -25.31 -3.83 8.00
C ARG A 62 -26.38 -2.75 7.86
N LEU A 63 -27.50 -3.09 7.22
CA LEU A 63 -28.68 -2.21 7.19
C LEU A 63 -29.38 -2.26 8.55
N VAL A 64 -29.42 -1.13 9.24
CA VAL A 64 -30.07 -0.98 10.54
C VAL A 64 -31.21 0.00 10.41
N PRO A 65 -32.41 -0.30 10.95
CA PRO A 65 -33.48 0.70 11.07
C PRO A 65 -32.97 1.92 11.85
N VAL A 66 -33.24 3.14 11.35
CA VAL A 66 -32.81 4.40 11.96
C VAL A 66 -33.28 4.52 13.42
N GLU A 67 -34.45 3.94 13.73
CA GLU A 67 -35.01 3.86 15.09
C GLU A 67 -34.08 3.17 16.10
N ASN A 68 -33.29 2.17 15.66
CA ASN A 68 -32.32 1.47 16.51
C ASN A 68 -31.03 2.27 16.75
N LEU A 69 -30.81 3.37 16.03
CA LEU A 69 -29.66 4.25 16.27
C LEU A 69 -29.91 5.28 17.37
N VAL A 70 -31.18 5.57 17.67
CA VAL A 70 -31.58 6.57 18.68
C VAL A 70 -31.74 5.95 20.08
N SER A 71 -31.81 4.61 20.16
CA SER A 71 -32.04 3.85 21.41
C SER A 71 -30.77 3.55 22.21
N VAL A 72 -29.58 3.90 21.73
CA VAL A 72 -28.34 3.75 22.50
C VAL A 72 -27.86 5.16 22.82
N ASP A 73 -27.79 5.51 24.10
CA ASP A 73 -27.30 6.79 24.62
C ASP A 73 -25.98 7.20 23.93
N CYS A 74 -26.11 7.95 22.85
CA CYS A 74 -25.02 8.52 22.08
C CYS A 74 -25.54 9.85 21.52
N SER A 75 -25.77 10.80 22.43
CA SER A 75 -25.78 12.20 22.05
C SER A 75 -24.48 12.50 21.29
N ASN A 76 -24.63 12.78 19.99
CA ASN A 76 -23.62 13.22 19.03
C ASN A 76 -22.84 12.09 18.34
N ILE A 77 -23.34 11.63 17.18
CA ILE A 77 -22.61 11.51 15.90
C ILE A 77 -23.65 11.18 14.82
N THR A 78 -24.04 12.20 14.04
CA THR A 78 -24.79 12.03 12.79
C THR A 78 -23.77 11.93 11.66
N ILE A 79 -23.52 10.74 11.12
CA ILE A 79 -22.76 10.62 9.87
C ILE A 79 -23.75 10.82 8.73
N ARG A 80 -23.88 12.06 8.24
CA ARG A 80 -24.53 12.35 6.96
C ARG A 80 -23.50 12.12 5.86
N GLY A 81 -23.33 10.87 5.46
CA GLY A 81 -22.54 10.47 4.30
C GLY A 81 -23.43 9.69 3.35
N SER A 82 -23.87 10.34 2.27
CA SER A 82 -24.53 9.63 1.16
C SER A 82 -23.48 8.71 0.53
N ILE A 83 -23.59 7.40 0.76
CA ILE A 83 -22.87 6.41 -0.04
C ILE A 83 -23.60 6.36 -1.37
N CYS A 84 -23.23 7.24 -2.30
CA CYS A 84 -23.63 7.10 -3.69
C CYS A 84 -22.94 5.83 -4.20
N HIS A 85 -23.69 4.73 -4.30
CA HIS A 85 -23.31 3.58 -5.11
C HIS A 85 -23.20 4.05 -6.56
N ALA A 86 -22.01 4.44 -6.99
CA ALA A 86 -21.67 4.67 -8.38
C ALA A 86 -20.72 3.56 -8.85
N PHE A 87 -21.26 2.34 -8.89
CA PHE A 87 -20.76 1.29 -9.78
C PHE A 87 -21.92 1.03 -10.75
N GLY A 88 -21.64 1.28 -12.02
CA GLY A 88 -22.64 1.68 -13.00
C GLY A 88 -23.67 0.61 -13.38
N ASP A 89 -24.80 1.11 -13.87
CA ASP A 89 -25.51 0.50 -14.98
C ASP A 89 -25.89 1.60 -15.98
N HIS A 90 -25.66 1.33 -17.26
CA HIS A 90 -26.08 2.19 -18.36
C HIS A 90 -27.58 1.97 -18.61
N ASP A 91 -28.23 2.97 -19.22
CA ASP A 91 -29.62 2.99 -19.71
C ASP A 91 -30.74 3.28 -18.71
N SER A 92 -31.18 4.54 -18.69
CA SER A 92 -32.56 4.85 -19.09
C SER A 92 -32.86 6.36 -19.09
N ARG A 93 -33.25 6.80 -20.29
CA ARG A 93 -34.16 7.90 -20.66
C ARG A 93 -34.60 8.88 -19.56
N ASN A 94 -34.39 10.16 -19.89
CA ASN A 94 -35.20 11.31 -19.47
C ASN A 94 -36.67 10.94 -19.26
N VAL A 95 -37.14 11.01 -18.00
CA VAL A 95 -38.57 11.14 -17.71
C VAL A 95 -38.73 12.32 -16.75
N SER A 96 -39.51 13.26 -17.23
CA SER A 96 -39.86 14.56 -16.66
C SER A 96 -40.55 14.44 -15.31
N VAL A 97 -40.31 15.47 -14.50
CA VAL A 97 -40.99 15.81 -13.25
C VAL A 97 -42.52 15.82 -13.45
N GLY A 98 -43.22 14.99 -12.67
CA GLY A 98 -44.68 14.99 -12.58
C GLY A 98 -45.10 15.01 -11.11
N THR A 99 -45.77 16.08 -10.71
CA THR A 99 -46.20 16.37 -9.34
C THR A 99 -47.56 15.71 -9.03
N MET A 100 -47.68 15.24 -7.79
CA MET A 100 -48.87 15.12 -6.93
C MET A 100 -49.81 13.89 -6.95
N GLU A 101 -49.98 13.41 -5.70
CA GLU A 101 -51.15 12.84 -5.01
C GLU A 101 -51.50 11.35 -5.13
N GLY A 102 -51.41 10.66 -3.98
CA GLY A 102 -52.38 9.64 -3.61
C GLY A 102 -51.89 8.41 -2.85
N ARG A 103 -52.13 8.39 -1.52
CA ARG A 103 -52.70 7.26 -0.75
C ARG A 103 -51.77 6.19 -0.11
N ARG A 104 -51.67 6.34 1.22
CA ARG A 104 -51.67 5.35 2.34
C ARG A 104 -50.61 4.24 2.46
N THR A 105 -49.96 4.30 3.64
CA THR A 105 -49.53 3.21 4.53
C THR A 105 -48.46 2.24 4.00
N GLY A 106 -47.22 2.69 4.13
CA GLY A 106 -46.12 1.87 4.61
C GLY A 106 -45.15 2.82 5.28
N THR A 107 -45.02 2.77 6.61
CA THR A 107 -43.88 3.39 7.28
C THR A 107 -42.65 2.69 6.73
N SER A 108 -42.02 3.24 5.70
CA SER A 108 -40.69 2.81 5.30
C SER A 108 -39.80 3.13 6.49
N GLN A 109 -39.53 2.14 7.33
CA GLN A 109 -38.45 2.25 8.31
C GLN A 109 -37.23 2.67 7.52
N GLU A 110 -36.82 3.92 7.69
CA GLU A 110 -35.62 4.44 7.07
C GLU A 110 -34.49 3.55 7.56
N LYS A 111 -33.84 2.83 6.64
CA LYS A 111 -32.72 1.94 6.95
C LYS A 111 -31.45 2.69 6.59
N THR A 112 -30.48 2.67 7.49
CA THR A 112 -29.16 3.25 7.26
C THR A 112 -28.10 2.18 7.40
N SER A 113 -27.01 2.34 6.66
CA SER A 113 -25.87 1.45 6.67
C SER A 113 -24.96 1.77 7.87
N MET A 114 -24.84 0.83 8.80
CA MET A 114 -23.93 0.95 9.93
C MET A 114 -22.74 0.01 9.72
N VAL A 115 -21.54 0.54 9.91
CA VAL A 115 -20.29 -0.23 9.91
C VAL A 115 -19.89 -0.48 11.37
N GLY A 116 -19.73 -1.74 11.74
CA GLY A 116 -19.22 -2.09 13.07
C GLY A 116 -17.76 -1.66 13.23
N LYS A 117 -17.41 -0.98 14.32
CA LYS A 117 -16.02 -0.62 14.65
C LYS A 117 -15.11 -1.86 14.79
N SER A 118 -15.73 -3.01 15.06
CA SER A 118 -15.13 -4.34 15.13
C SER A 118 -14.72 -4.93 13.79
N HIS A 119 -14.71 -4.16 12.70
CA HIS A 119 -14.19 -4.61 11.40
C HIS A 119 -12.94 -3.83 10.98
N PHE A 120 -12.60 -2.76 11.70
CA PHE A 120 -11.44 -1.94 11.38
C PHE A 120 -10.15 -2.54 11.94
N TRP A 121 -9.11 -2.50 11.12
CA TRP A 121 -7.77 -2.97 11.44
C TRP A 121 -7.08 -2.05 12.44
N GLY A 122 -6.53 -2.65 13.49
CA GLY A 122 -5.84 -1.93 14.57
C GLY A 122 -4.38 -1.60 14.28
N SER A 123 -3.80 -2.21 13.25
CA SER A 123 -2.36 -2.17 12.96
C SER A 123 -2.02 -2.05 11.48
N THR A 124 -3.00 -1.94 10.58
CA THR A 124 -2.76 -1.87 9.14
C THR A 124 -3.69 -0.86 8.49
N ALA A 125 -3.18 -0.13 7.50
CA ALA A 125 -3.96 0.82 6.72
C ALA A 125 -3.45 0.90 5.29
N TRP A 126 -4.38 1.07 4.35
CA TRP A 126 -4.09 1.36 2.95
C TRP A 126 -4.42 2.82 2.68
N ILE A 127 -3.38 3.60 2.36
CA ILE A 127 -3.44 5.05 2.21
C ILE A 127 -3.52 5.38 0.72
N ILE A 128 -4.49 6.21 0.35
CA ILE A 128 -4.66 6.73 -1.01
C ILE A 128 -4.43 8.24 -0.94
N SER A 129 -3.34 8.71 -1.55
CA SER A 129 -3.03 10.14 -1.64
C SER A 129 -3.69 10.77 -2.86
N SER A 130 -3.62 10.06 -4.00
CA SER A 130 -4.10 10.55 -5.28
C SER A 130 -4.63 9.39 -6.13
N ALA A 131 -5.09 9.72 -7.35
CA ALA A 131 -5.44 8.72 -8.34
C ALA A 131 -4.27 7.79 -8.71
N ARG A 132 -3.00 8.14 -8.41
CA ARG A 132 -1.78 7.44 -8.86
C ARG A 132 -0.75 7.12 -7.76
N SER A 133 -1.01 7.53 -6.52
CA SER A 133 -0.09 7.31 -5.38
C SER A 133 -0.79 6.67 -4.16
N ARG A 134 -0.21 5.57 -3.65
CA ARG A 134 -0.66 4.87 -2.43
C ARG A 134 0.49 4.47 -1.54
N ALA A 135 0.16 4.15 -0.30
CA ALA A 135 1.07 3.47 0.61
C ALA A 135 0.34 2.45 1.49
N LEU A 136 1.02 1.35 1.77
CA LEU A 136 0.63 0.38 2.79
C LEU A 136 1.39 0.71 4.08
N ILE A 137 0.67 0.97 5.16
CA ILE A 137 1.26 1.18 6.50
C ILE A 137 0.86 0.00 7.38
N ARG A 138 1.85 -0.63 8.03
CA ARG A 138 1.63 -1.79 8.92
C ARG A 138 2.47 -1.67 10.19
N MET A 139 1.88 -1.96 11.32
CA MET A 139 2.55 -2.10 12.60
C MET A 139 2.71 -3.59 12.92
N VAL A 140 3.95 -4.05 13.06
CA VAL A 140 4.29 -5.43 13.42
C VAL A 140 5.24 -5.38 14.61
N HIS A 141 4.76 -5.83 15.78
CA HIS A 141 5.49 -5.73 17.05
C HIS A 141 6.01 -4.31 17.31
N HIS A 142 7.33 -4.13 17.19
CA HIS A 142 8.06 -2.88 17.45
C HIS A 142 8.39 -2.11 16.16
N SER A 143 7.95 -2.57 15.00
CA SER A 143 8.29 -1.99 13.71
C SER A 143 7.06 -1.45 13.00
N LEU A 144 7.13 -0.19 12.56
CA LEU A 144 6.18 0.39 11.62
C LEU A 144 6.77 0.31 10.21
N LEU A 145 6.11 -0.44 9.34
CA LEU A 145 6.48 -0.62 7.95
C LEU A 145 5.65 0.33 7.07
N ILE A 146 6.31 1.01 6.14
CA ILE A 146 5.65 1.82 5.11
C ILE A 146 6.14 1.34 3.74
N THR A 147 5.23 0.90 2.89
CA THR A 147 5.55 0.47 1.53
C THR A 147 4.80 1.32 0.53
N PHE A 148 5.54 1.97 -0.37
CA PHE A 148 4.96 2.87 -1.36
C PHE A 148 4.57 2.16 -2.65
N HIS A 149 3.50 2.67 -3.28
CA HIS A 149 3.11 2.38 -4.66
C HIS A 149 2.75 3.70 -5.32
N ASP A 150 3.80 4.41 -5.73
CA ASP A 150 3.70 5.76 -6.25
C ASP A 150 4.23 5.82 -7.68
N LEU A 151 3.36 6.26 -8.59
CA LEU A 151 3.64 6.42 -10.00
C LEU A 151 4.00 7.86 -10.38
N ASP A 152 3.85 8.80 -9.46
CA ASP A 152 4.04 10.24 -9.71
C ASP A 152 5.33 10.78 -9.06
N ASP A 153 6.05 9.97 -8.30
CA ASP A 153 7.21 10.40 -7.50
C ASP A 153 6.88 11.62 -6.63
N ASP A 154 5.73 11.54 -5.96
CA ASP A 154 5.19 12.56 -5.08
C ASP A 154 6.02 12.64 -3.80
N GLU A 155 7.05 13.49 -3.85
CA GLU A 155 7.94 13.79 -2.73
C GLU A 155 7.19 14.35 -1.52
N GLU A 156 6.08 15.08 -1.70
CA GLU A 156 5.29 15.61 -0.57
C GLU A 156 4.57 14.47 0.16
N PHE A 157 3.94 13.56 -0.59
CA PHE A 157 3.30 12.38 -0.01
C PHE A 157 4.33 11.50 0.70
N TYR A 158 5.44 11.22 0.03
CA TYR A 158 6.50 10.38 0.55
C TYR A 158 7.17 10.95 1.81
N ASN A 159 7.60 12.21 1.78
CA ASN A 159 8.21 12.86 2.94
C ASN A 159 7.17 13.13 4.02
N GLY A 160 5.92 13.42 3.66
CA GLY A 160 4.80 13.61 4.58
C GLY A 160 4.56 12.39 5.47
N LEU A 161 4.51 11.18 4.88
CA LEU A 161 4.37 9.93 5.65
C LEU A 161 5.50 9.75 6.67
N ARG A 162 6.75 9.90 6.21
CA ARG A 162 7.93 9.73 7.06
C ARG A 162 7.99 10.79 8.15
N HIS A 163 7.67 12.04 7.82
CA HIS A 163 7.66 13.16 8.75
C HIS A 163 6.61 12.96 9.86
N VAL A 164 5.42 12.44 9.54
CA VAL A 164 4.42 12.10 10.56
C VAL A 164 4.96 11.12 11.60
N VAL A 165 5.66 10.07 11.16
CA VAL A 165 6.25 9.07 12.06
C VAL A 165 7.37 9.68 12.88
N ARG A 166 8.31 10.39 12.24
CA ARG A 166 9.43 11.06 12.92
C ARG A 166 8.95 12.04 13.99
N ASN A 167 7.93 12.84 13.69
CA ASN A 167 7.36 13.78 14.67
C ASN A 167 6.72 13.06 15.85
N LEU A 168 5.99 11.96 15.61
CA LEU A 168 5.40 11.18 16.68
C LEU A 168 6.45 10.51 17.58
N VAL A 169 7.56 10.07 17.01
CA VAL A 169 8.72 9.57 17.76
C VAL A 169 9.32 10.70 18.61
N TYR A 170 9.57 11.87 18.01
CA TYR A 170 10.13 13.03 18.71
C TYR A 170 9.25 13.49 19.88
N GLU A 171 7.93 13.41 19.73
CA GLU A 171 6.96 13.74 20.78
C GLU A 171 6.80 12.67 21.87
N SER A 172 7.45 11.50 21.73
CA SER A 172 7.27 10.37 22.64
C SER A 172 8.50 10.21 23.55
N PRO A 173 8.43 10.62 24.83
CA PRO A 173 9.57 10.56 25.73
C PRO A 173 10.13 9.14 25.90
N GLY A 174 11.45 8.99 25.81
CA GLY A 174 12.14 7.71 26.00
C GLY A 174 12.07 6.75 24.80
N VAL A 175 11.34 7.11 23.74
CA VAL A 175 11.31 6.34 22.50
C VAL A 175 12.53 6.67 21.65
N LYS A 176 13.23 5.62 21.23
CA LYS A 176 14.27 5.65 20.20
C LYS A 176 13.73 4.93 18.97
N CYS A 177 14.03 5.48 17.80
CA CYS A 177 13.62 4.90 16.53
C CYS A 177 14.82 4.81 15.59
N GLU A 178 14.99 3.65 14.98
CA GLU A 178 15.88 3.43 13.85
C GLU A 178 15.03 3.46 12.57
N GLU A 179 15.37 4.32 11.62
CA GLU A 179 14.71 4.38 10.31
C GLU A 179 15.61 3.68 9.28
N SER A 180 15.10 2.60 8.72
CA SER A 180 15.79 1.81 7.70
C SER A 180 14.96 1.72 6.42
N ILE A 181 15.64 1.51 5.30
CA ILE A 181 15.08 1.20 3.98
C ILE A 181 15.48 -0.22 3.57
N LEU A 182 14.61 -0.92 2.86
CA LEU A 182 14.91 -2.25 2.32
C LEU A 182 15.85 -2.12 1.12
N CYS A 183 16.92 -2.90 1.12
CA CYS A 183 17.93 -2.97 0.08
C CYS A 183 18.11 -4.41 -0.41
N SER A 184 18.56 -4.58 -1.65
CA SER A 184 18.98 -5.89 -2.16
C SER A 184 20.49 -6.08 -1.99
N ARG A 185 20.91 -7.31 -1.74
CA ARG A 185 22.33 -7.68 -1.63
C ARG A 185 23.05 -7.57 -2.97
N ASP A 186 22.34 -7.96 -4.03
CA ASP A 186 22.82 -7.93 -5.41
C ASP A 186 21.76 -7.30 -6.32
N PHE A 187 22.12 -7.06 -7.58
CA PHE A 187 21.13 -6.75 -8.61
C PHE A 187 20.22 -7.95 -8.84
N MET A 188 18.91 -7.73 -8.77
CA MET A 188 17.89 -8.76 -8.93
C MET A 188 17.01 -8.46 -10.13
N GLU A 189 16.71 -9.49 -10.92
CA GLU A 189 15.68 -9.40 -11.95
C GLU A 189 14.28 -9.27 -11.31
N GLU A 190 13.33 -8.65 -12.03
CA GLU A 190 12.00 -8.37 -11.48
C GLU A 190 11.23 -9.63 -11.09
N GLY A 191 11.43 -10.73 -11.84
CA GLY A 191 10.86 -12.04 -11.51
C GLY A 191 11.31 -12.53 -10.12
N GLU A 192 12.55 -12.26 -9.73
CA GLU A 192 13.07 -12.63 -8.40
C GLU A 192 12.52 -11.70 -7.31
N LYS A 193 12.40 -10.40 -7.59
CA LYS A 193 11.90 -9.42 -6.61
C LYS A 193 10.49 -9.74 -6.11
N ALA A 194 9.67 -10.45 -6.89
CA ALA A 194 8.31 -10.78 -6.50
C ALA A 194 8.25 -11.68 -5.25
N SER A 195 9.21 -12.58 -5.04
CA SER A 195 9.27 -13.49 -3.88
C SER A 195 10.10 -12.98 -2.70
N GLU A 196 10.83 -11.89 -2.88
CA GLU A 196 11.97 -11.57 -2.02
C GLU A 196 11.73 -10.42 -1.02
N VAL A 197 10.50 -9.91 -0.88
CA VAL A 197 10.17 -8.89 0.17
C VAL A 197 10.52 -9.39 1.57
N HIS A 198 10.45 -10.71 1.74
CA HIS A 198 10.67 -11.40 3.01
C HIS A 198 11.77 -12.47 2.89
N GLY A 199 12.60 -12.40 1.85
CA GLY A 199 13.64 -13.39 1.55
C GLY A 199 15.03 -12.98 2.03
N ASP A 200 16.01 -13.85 1.80
CA ASP A 200 17.39 -13.68 2.30
C ASP A 200 18.25 -12.77 1.40
N LYS A 201 17.79 -12.50 0.18
CA LYS A 201 18.47 -11.61 -0.78
C LYS A 201 18.27 -10.13 -0.48
N VAL A 202 17.43 -9.79 0.50
CA VAL A 202 17.18 -8.42 0.94
C VAL A 202 17.65 -8.20 2.38
N TYR A 203 17.94 -6.95 2.72
CA TYR A 203 18.33 -6.55 4.06
C TYR A 203 17.86 -5.12 4.35
N TRP A 204 17.78 -4.77 5.63
CA TRP A 204 17.44 -3.41 6.04
C TRP A 204 18.72 -2.61 6.24
N HIS A 205 18.82 -1.47 5.55
CA HIS A 205 19.92 -0.53 5.65
C HIS A 205 19.43 0.78 6.28
N ASP A 206 20.21 1.38 7.17
CA ASP A 206 19.86 2.66 7.78
C ASP A 206 19.73 3.76 6.72
N VAL A 207 18.77 4.66 6.91
CA VAL A 207 18.61 5.78 5.98
C VAL A 207 19.75 6.78 6.19
N ASP A 208 20.63 6.87 5.22
CA ASP A 208 21.77 7.78 5.18
C ASP A 208 21.53 8.95 4.22
N GLU A 209 22.55 9.77 3.98
CA GLU A 209 22.48 10.87 3.02
C GLU A 209 22.27 10.41 1.57
N ASN A 210 22.58 9.15 1.25
CA ASN A 210 22.44 8.60 -0.09
C ASN A 210 21.02 8.09 -0.37
N LEU A 211 20.23 7.79 0.66
CA LEU A 211 18.89 7.20 0.55
C LEU A 211 17.79 8.04 1.21
N ASN A 212 18.05 9.33 1.44
CA ASN A 212 17.13 10.20 2.15
C ASN A 212 15.98 10.80 1.32
N SER A 213 16.02 10.70 -0.01
CA SER A 213 14.97 11.19 -0.94
C SER A 213 14.62 10.16 -2.03
N LEU A 214 13.44 10.30 -2.67
CA LEU A 214 13.08 9.41 -3.79
C LEU A 214 14.05 9.59 -4.95
N GLU A 215 14.45 10.83 -5.25
CA GLU A 215 15.41 11.12 -6.32
C GLU A 215 16.70 10.29 -6.17
N LYS A 216 17.32 10.28 -4.98
CA LYS A 216 18.56 9.54 -4.78
C LYS A 216 18.35 8.04 -4.81
N ILE A 217 17.22 7.56 -4.29
CA ILE A 217 16.84 6.15 -4.39
C ILE A 217 16.77 5.72 -5.87
N ARG A 218 16.16 6.55 -6.72
CA ARG A 218 16.07 6.30 -8.17
C ARG A 218 17.44 6.34 -8.85
N GLN A 219 18.28 7.30 -8.49
CA GLN A 219 19.65 7.38 -9.01
C GLN A 219 20.45 6.12 -8.68
N ARG A 220 20.37 5.63 -7.44
CA ARG A 220 21.04 4.39 -7.00
C ARG A 220 20.48 3.16 -7.70
N GLU A 221 19.16 3.05 -7.84
CA GLU A 221 18.51 1.97 -8.61
C GLU A 221 19.01 1.95 -10.06
N GLN A 222 19.05 3.11 -10.72
CA GLN A 222 19.50 3.23 -12.10
C GLN A 222 20.99 2.92 -12.26
N PHE A 223 21.82 3.39 -11.32
CA PHE A 223 23.25 3.11 -11.31
C PHE A 223 23.52 1.60 -11.17
N ALA A 224 22.88 0.93 -10.20
CA ALA A 224 23.01 -0.51 -10.01
C ALA A 224 22.61 -1.31 -11.27
N LEU A 225 21.55 -0.88 -11.96
CA LEU A 225 21.13 -1.48 -13.23
C LEU A 225 22.18 -1.32 -14.34
N MET A 226 22.82 -0.15 -14.44
CA MET A 226 23.87 0.10 -15.43
C MET A 226 25.13 -0.72 -15.14
N THR A 227 25.54 -0.83 -13.89
CA THR A 227 26.70 -1.63 -13.48
C THR A 227 26.46 -3.12 -13.74
N ALA A 228 25.27 -3.64 -13.40
CA ALA A 228 24.90 -5.04 -13.64
C ALA A 228 24.90 -5.43 -15.13
N ARG A 229 24.48 -4.52 -16.02
CA ARG A 229 24.52 -4.73 -17.49
C ARG A 229 25.94 -4.69 -18.04
N SER A 230 26.80 -3.87 -17.44
CA SER A 230 28.19 -3.71 -17.86
C SER A 230 29.04 -4.93 -17.49
N SER A 231 28.78 -5.55 -16.34
CA SER A 231 29.45 -6.78 -15.91
C SER A 231 29.05 -8.01 -16.75
N THR A 232 27.80 -8.08 -17.22
CA THR A 232 27.35 -9.13 -18.17
C THR A 232 27.96 -8.97 -19.56
N SER A 233 28.28 -7.74 -19.98
CA SER A 233 28.96 -7.49 -21.27
C SER A 233 30.44 -7.86 -21.22
N ARG A 234 31.13 -7.58 -20.10
CA ARG A 234 32.56 -7.91 -19.90
C ARG A 234 32.83 -9.42 -19.89
N THR A 235 31.87 -10.25 -19.48
CA THR A 235 32.01 -11.72 -19.50
C THR A 235 31.98 -12.34 -20.90
N LEU A 236 31.57 -11.59 -21.94
CA LEU A 236 31.57 -12.04 -23.34
C LEU A 236 32.75 -11.52 -24.16
N SER A 237 33.55 -10.59 -23.64
CA SER A 237 34.71 -10.03 -24.36
C SER A 237 36.00 -10.41 -23.67
N GLY A 238 36.48 -11.63 -23.93
CA GLY A 238 37.89 -11.98 -23.75
C GLY A 238 38.73 -11.17 -24.72
N GLY A 239 39.24 -10.02 -24.28
CA GLY A 239 40.09 -9.14 -25.10
C GLY A 239 40.79 -8.12 -24.22
N ALA A 240 42.12 -8.14 -24.30
CA ALA A 240 43.06 -7.48 -23.40
C ALA A 240 43.02 -5.94 -23.40
N GLU A 241 43.52 -5.41 -22.28
CA GLU A 241 44.25 -4.14 -22.12
C GLU A 241 43.53 -2.81 -22.37
N GLY A 242 43.24 -2.13 -21.26
CA GLY A 242 42.89 -0.72 -21.22
C GLY A 242 42.25 -0.33 -19.89
N ARG A 243 42.95 -0.51 -18.75
CA ARG A 243 42.51 0.02 -17.45
C ARG A 243 42.53 1.54 -17.52
N SER A 244 41.39 2.14 -17.85
CA SER A 244 41.22 3.58 -17.81
C SER A 244 41.16 4.02 -16.34
N ASN A 245 41.66 5.21 -16.02
CA ASN A 245 41.56 5.80 -14.66
C ASN A 245 40.11 5.95 -14.13
N ILE A 246 39.10 5.65 -14.97
CA ILE A 246 37.68 5.61 -14.59
C ILE A 246 37.35 4.28 -13.87
N ASP A 247 37.98 3.16 -14.25
CA ASP A 247 37.76 1.86 -13.57
C ASP A 247 38.28 1.91 -12.11
N ALA A 248 39.37 2.63 -11.83
CA ALA A 248 39.92 2.74 -10.48
C ALA A 248 39.09 3.64 -9.54
N LEU A 249 38.35 4.63 -10.08
CA LEU A 249 37.40 5.43 -9.31
C LEU A 249 36.08 4.68 -9.09
N MET A 250 35.72 3.75 -9.97
CA MET A 250 34.55 2.89 -9.83
C MET A 250 34.80 1.72 -8.87
N GLU A 251 36.02 1.18 -8.82
CA GLU A 251 36.38 0.09 -7.89
C GLU A 251 36.30 0.53 -6.40
N GLU A 252 36.52 1.81 -6.05
CA GLU A 252 36.38 2.30 -4.66
C GLU A 252 34.92 2.60 -4.24
N GLU A 253 34.01 2.86 -5.19
CA GLU A 253 32.56 3.02 -4.90
C GLU A 253 31.80 1.67 -4.89
N ASP A 254 32.36 0.62 -5.49
CA ASP A 254 31.69 -0.69 -5.67
C ASP A 254 31.53 -1.47 -4.36
N ASP A 255 32.51 -1.42 -3.44
CA ASP A 255 32.50 -2.20 -2.19
C ASP A 255 31.44 -1.75 -1.17
N ASN A 256 30.82 -0.58 -1.37
CA ASN A 256 29.76 -0.02 -0.52
C ASN A 256 28.48 0.36 -1.30
N MET A 257 28.27 -0.22 -2.49
CA MET A 257 27.09 0.11 -3.30
C MET A 257 25.80 -0.43 -2.64
N VAL A 258 25.10 0.44 -1.93
CA VAL A 258 23.76 0.16 -1.41
C VAL A 258 22.73 0.22 -2.53
N ILE A 259 22.06 -0.91 -2.80
CA ILE A 259 21.04 -1.03 -3.84
C ILE A 259 19.65 -1.00 -3.21
N PRO A 260 18.85 0.08 -3.38
CA PRO A 260 17.50 0.13 -2.83
C PRO A 260 16.60 -0.93 -3.46
N PHE A 261 15.81 -1.61 -2.64
CA PHE A 261 14.84 -2.58 -3.14
C PHE A 261 13.61 -1.85 -3.69
N VAL A 262 13.59 -1.71 -5.01
CA VAL A 262 12.52 -1.06 -5.77
C VAL A 262 12.15 -1.95 -6.95
N ARG A 263 10.86 -2.01 -7.27
CA ARG A 263 10.32 -2.83 -8.36
C ARG A 263 9.96 -1.98 -9.56
N ASN A 264 10.00 -2.63 -10.72
CA ASN A 264 9.68 -2.02 -11.99
C ASN A 264 8.20 -1.64 -12.07
N ARG A 265 7.94 -0.36 -12.37
CA ARG A 265 6.58 0.20 -12.51
C ARG A 265 5.80 -0.35 -13.70
N THR A 266 6.51 -0.81 -14.73
CA THR A 266 5.94 -1.10 -16.06
C THR A 266 5.89 -2.58 -16.40
N GLU A 267 6.68 -3.41 -15.72
CA GLU A 267 6.76 -4.84 -15.99
C GLU A 267 5.43 -5.55 -15.71
N CYS A 268 5.12 -6.60 -16.47
CA CYS A 268 3.89 -7.35 -16.25
C CYS A 268 4.02 -8.28 -15.04
N ILE A 269 2.96 -8.40 -14.25
CA ILE A 269 2.87 -9.39 -13.17
C ILE A 269 2.62 -10.75 -13.81
N ASP A 270 3.40 -11.76 -13.44
CA ASP A 270 3.02 -13.15 -13.69
C ASP A 270 1.82 -13.51 -12.81
N VAL A 271 0.63 -13.50 -13.42
CA VAL A 271 -0.64 -13.72 -12.71
C VAL A 271 -0.72 -15.14 -12.18
N GLU A 272 -0.34 -16.14 -12.97
CA GLU A 272 -0.49 -17.54 -12.55
C GLU A 272 0.55 -17.92 -11.48
N ALA A 273 1.79 -17.44 -11.59
CA ALA A 273 2.75 -17.62 -10.51
C ALA A 273 2.33 -16.88 -9.23
N SER A 274 1.71 -15.71 -9.34
CA SER A 274 1.23 -14.96 -8.17
C SER A 274 0.03 -15.63 -7.50
N VAL A 275 -0.96 -16.07 -8.27
CA VAL A 275 -2.13 -16.81 -7.74
C VAL A 275 -1.69 -18.13 -7.11
N ARG A 276 -0.75 -18.85 -7.72
CA ARG A 276 -0.20 -20.09 -7.15
C ARG A 276 0.44 -19.85 -5.79
N ARG A 277 1.33 -18.87 -5.68
CA ARG A 277 1.97 -18.50 -4.39
C ARG A 277 0.95 -18.13 -3.33
N VAL A 278 -0.05 -17.32 -3.69
CA VAL A 278 -1.13 -16.92 -2.78
C VAL A 278 -1.92 -18.14 -2.29
N CYS A 279 -2.18 -19.11 -3.17
CA CYS A 279 -2.88 -20.35 -2.83
C CYS A 279 -2.04 -21.29 -1.95
N GLU A 280 -0.73 -21.37 -2.17
CA GLU A 280 0.19 -22.19 -1.39
C GLU A 280 0.33 -21.68 0.06
N ASP A 281 0.38 -20.37 0.24
CA ASP A 281 0.63 -19.75 1.55
C ASP A 281 -0.65 -19.48 2.36
N SER A 282 -1.83 -19.55 1.74
CA SER A 282 -3.11 -19.17 2.36
C SER A 282 -4.27 -20.08 1.95
N LEU A 283 -5.06 -20.51 2.94
CA LEU A 283 -6.31 -21.26 2.72
C LEU A 283 -7.43 -20.31 2.27
N LEU A 284 -7.38 -19.85 1.02
CA LEU A 284 -8.36 -18.94 0.44
C LEU A 284 -9.55 -19.69 -0.18
N THR A 285 -10.72 -19.05 -0.20
CA THR A 285 -11.87 -19.54 -0.96
C THR A 285 -11.67 -19.34 -2.47
N ASP A 286 -12.36 -20.14 -3.28
CA ASP A 286 -12.32 -20.01 -4.75
C ASP A 286 -12.73 -18.60 -5.22
N ASP A 287 -13.69 -17.98 -4.54
CA ASP A 287 -14.16 -16.62 -4.84
C ASP A 287 -13.05 -15.58 -4.63
N VAL A 288 -12.30 -15.68 -3.52
CA VAL A 288 -11.18 -14.77 -3.23
C VAL A 288 -10.06 -14.98 -4.24
N LEU A 289 -9.70 -16.23 -4.56
CA LEU A 289 -8.68 -16.53 -5.58
C LEU A 289 -9.07 -16.01 -6.96
N HIS A 290 -10.34 -16.16 -7.34
CA HIS A 290 -10.87 -15.60 -8.58
C HIS A 290 -10.74 -14.08 -8.60
N GLY A 291 -11.16 -13.40 -7.54
CA GLY A 291 -11.04 -11.94 -7.41
C GLY A 291 -9.58 -11.45 -7.47
N VAL A 292 -8.63 -12.19 -6.87
CA VAL A 292 -7.19 -11.89 -6.96
C VAL A 292 -6.75 -11.98 -8.42
N ARG A 293 -7.08 -13.07 -9.12
CA ARG A 293 -6.73 -13.26 -10.54
C ARG A 293 -7.28 -12.13 -11.40
N GLU A 294 -8.55 -11.76 -11.23
CA GLU A 294 -9.18 -10.66 -11.97
C GLU A 294 -8.50 -9.31 -11.72
N ALA A 295 -8.19 -9.00 -10.45
CA ALA A 295 -7.52 -7.76 -10.08
C ALA A 295 -6.12 -7.68 -10.71
N LEU A 296 -5.34 -8.76 -10.68
CA LEU A 296 -4.01 -8.82 -11.29
C LEU A 296 -4.07 -8.70 -12.83
N HIS A 297 -5.03 -9.34 -13.49
CA HIS A 297 -5.25 -9.13 -14.93
C HIS A 297 -5.63 -7.69 -15.26
N ALA A 298 -6.49 -7.07 -14.44
CA ALA A 298 -6.88 -5.68 -14.62
C ALA A 298 -5.69 -4.72 -14.43
N MET A 299 -4.80 -5.00 -13.47
CA MET A 299 -3.54 -4.26 -13.30
C MET A 299 -2.66 -4.37 -14.55
N ASN A 300 -2.42 -5.58 -15.05
CA ASN A 300 -1.63 -5.80 -16.28
C ASN A 300 -2.24 -5.11 -17.50
N LYS A 301 -3.57 -5.17 -17.66
CA LYS A 301 -4.29 -4.47 -18.74
C LYS A 301 -4.10 -2.96 -18.64
N ALA A 302 -4.11 -2.41 -17.43
CA ALA A 302 -3.89 -0.98 -17.22
C ALA A 302 -2.42 -0.57 -17.48
N ARG A 303 -1.44 -1.39 -17.03
CA ARG A 303 -0.01 -1.19 -17.31
C ARG A 303 0.27 -1.14 -18.82
N ARG A 304 -0.25 -2.10 -19.59
CA ARG A 304 -0.11 -2.15 -21.06
C ARG A 304 -0.73 -0.93 -21.76
N ARG A 305 -1.73 -0.30 -21.15
CA ARG A 305 -2.39 0.91 -21.66
C ARG A 305 -1.74 2.21 -21.14
N GLY A 306 -0.68 2.12 -20.33
CA GLY A 306 -0.08 3.28 -19.66
C GLY A 306 -0.99 3.97 -18.64
N SER A 307 -2.07 3.31 -18.21
CA SER A 307 -3.08 3.91 -17.32
C SER A 307 -2.70 3.69 -15.86
N GLY A 308 -1.87 4.57 -15.30
CA GLY A 308 -1.48 4.50 -13.88
C GLY A 308 -2.66 4.57 -12.92
N ALA A 309 -3.63 5.45 -13.19
CA ALA A 309 -4.87 5.51 -12.39
C ALA A 309 -5.70 4.23 -12.51
N GLY A 310 -5.75 3.61 -13.70
CA GLY A 310 -6.41 2.33 -13.92
C GLY A 310 -5.73 1.19 -13.17
N GLN A 311 -4.40 1.16 -13.15
CA GLN A 311 -3.61 0.19 -12.42
C GLN A 311 -3.91 0.29 -10.94
N CYS A 312 -3.88 1.51 -10.40
CA CYS A 312 -4.04 1.66 -8.98
C CYS A 312 -5.48 1.44 -8.50
N ARG A 313 -6.50 1.75 -9.33
CA ARG A 313 -7.87 1.30 -9.06
C ARG A 313 -8.00 -0.23 -9.03
N ALA A 314 -7.22 -0.94 -9.85
CA ALA A 314 -7.18 -2.39 -9.80
C ALA A 314 -6.43 -2.91 -8.56
N MET A 315 -5.40 -2.19 -8.09
CA MET A 315 -4.76 -2.45 -6.79
C MET A 315 -5.72 -2.23 -5.62
N ASP A 316 -6.51 -1.17 -5.65
CA ASP A 316 -7.52 -0.91 -4.61
C ASP A 316 -8.54 -2.06 -4.54
N ARG A 317 -8.92 -2.65 -5.69
CA ARG A 317 -9.73 -3.88 -5.73
C ARG A 317 -8.99 -5.11 -5.19
N LEU A 318 -7.69 -5.25 -5.47
CA LEU A 318 -6.88 -6.34 -4.92
C LEU A 318 -6.82 -6.25 -3.38
N VAL A 319 -6.68 -5.04 -2.84
CA VAL A 319 -6.75 -4.75 -1.39
C VAL A 319 -8.09 -5.23 -0.83
N ASP A 320 -9.21 -4.87 -1.47
CA ASP A 320 -10.55 -5.30 -1.04
C ASP A 320 -10.74 -6.81 -1.08
N VAL A 321 -10.25 -7.49 -2.12
CA VAL A 321 -10.38 -8.95 -2.25
C VAL A 321 -9.52 -9.66 -1.20
N LEU A 322 -8.25 -9.27 -1.05
CA LEU A 322 -7.37 -9.85 -0.04
C LEU A 322 -7.84 -9.56 1.40
N ALA A 323 -8.59 -8.49 1.60
CA ALA A 323 -9.21 -8.17 2.89
C ALA A 323 -10.39 -9.09 3.25
N GLN A 324 -10.97 -9.79 2.27
CA GLN A 324 -12.06 -10.75 2.46
C GLN A 324 -11.59 -12.20 2.69
N ALA A 325 -10.28 -12.43 2.61
CA ALA A 325 -9.62 -13.71 2.87
C ALA A 325 -9.81 -14.22 4.31
#